data_AF-D8R4P7-F1
#
_entry.id   AF-D8R4P7-F1
#
_cell.length_a   1.000
_cell.length_b   1.000
_cell.length_c   1.000
_cell.angle_alpha   90.00
_cell.angle_beta   90.00
_cell.angle_gamma   90.00
#
_symmetry.space_group_name_H-M   'P 1'
#
loop_
_entity.id
_entity.type
_entity.pdbx_description
1 polymer ?
#
loop_
_entity_poly.entity_id
_entity_poly.type
_entity_poly.pdbx_seq_one_letter_code
_entity_poly.pdbx_strand_id
1 'polypeptide(L)'
;MSGIGVLFRLRLSKLASAIGLADRARAFSSGRKEWKWESRAAFCQTHGPRMDPAAPSTSSSQPSDAMPDELLAAGALTPAKVVEVLDRYIVGQTAAKRAVAVAFRMRFSRAWCCGKTEIARRLAKISYAPFVKVEATKFTEVGFHGRDVDQIIRDLVDNAIVLQRQRIRTKISKEVEKSVEDRILDVLVGVQQEEISEKSLTSMDMFRKLYREGAIDNRKIQLDVPEGRVRLPVDVMGNGLPVNDLIYKVLKSPKVERREITVGEARPLLTEIEMEKYLQSDQIVKDAIQLTESDGIVFIDEIDKIVTTSETRRGADASAEGVQRDLLPIIEGSVVNTKYGNVNTDHILFICSGAFHSCKPSDMLAELQGRLPIRVELKALQREDLYRILTEPEINMLKQQQLLLETEGVELIFTEDAVRELANVAAEVNRSLDNIGARRLHTVIERVVEDISFSAPERAGEKLIIDKEKVRKSVGDLLNKMDLSKFVL
;
A
#
# COMPACT_ATOMS: atom_id res chain seq x y z
N MET A 1 -19.11 -2.47 -21.55
CA MET A 1 -17.95 -2.77 -20.67
C MET A 1 -17.60 -1.60 -19.71
N SER A 2 -18.58 -0.85 -19.18
CA SER A 2 -18.33 0.31 -18.31
C SER A 2 -18.61 0.07 -16.82
N GLY A 3 -19.38 -0.96 -16.45
CA GLY A 3 -19.75 -1.22 -15.04
C GLY A 3 -18.68 -1.90 -14.18
N ILE A 4 -17.88 -2.79 -14.77
CA ILE A 4 -16.94 -3.68 -14.05
C ILE A 4 -15.85 -2.88 -13.30
N GLY A 5 -15.27 -1.87 -13.96
CA GLY A 5 -14.23 -1.02 -13.34
C GLY A 5 -14.75 -0.10 -12.22
N VAL A 6 -16.05 0.20 -12.20
CA VAL A 6 -16.66 1.06 -11.16
C VAL A 6 -16.91 0.26 -9.88
N LEU A 7 -17.43 -0.96 -9.99
CA LEU A 7 -17.57 -1.88 -8.84
C LEU A 7 -16.20 -2.19 -8.21
N PHE A 8 -15.15 -2.40 -9.01
CA PHE A 8 -13.82 -2.70 -8.49
C PHE A 8 -13.22 -1.54 -7.67
N ARG A 9 -13.42 -0.28 -8.10
CA ARG A 9 -13.01 0.90 -7.31
C ARG A 9 -13.79 1.06 -6.01
N LEU A 10 -15.11 0.82 -6.03
CA LEU A 10 -15.97 0.88 -4.83
C LEU A 10 -15.66 -0.24 -3.81
N ARG A 11 -15.33 -1.45 -4.28
CA ARG A 11 -14.90 -2.55 -3.40
C ARG A 11 -13.51 -2.27 -2.80
N LEU A 12 -12.58 -1.68 -3.54
CA LEU A 12 -11.26 -1.29 -3.02
C LEU A 12 -11.32 -0.19 -1.94
N SER A 13 -12.25 0.77 -2.02
CA SER A 13 -12.41 1.77 -0.96
C SER A 13 -13.00 1.18 0.32
N LYS A 14 -13.95 0.24 0.22
CA LYS A 14 -14.42 -0.54 1.39
C LYS A 14 -13.27 -1.37 2.00
N LEU A 15 -12.48 -2.06 1.16
CA LEU A 15 -11.34 -2.86 1.60
C LEU A 15 -10.29 -2.02 2.35
N ALA A 16 -10.03 -0.79 1.89
CA ALA A 16 -9.13 0.14 2.56
C ALA A 16 -9.63 0.58 3.95
N SER A 17 -10.96 0.67 4.15
CA SER A 17 -11.55 0.94 5.48
C SER A 17 -11.58 -0.29 6.40
N ALA A 18 -11.55 -1.50 5.84
CA ALA A 18 -11.52 -2.75 6.61
C ALA A 18 -10.10 -3.17 7.05
N ILE A 19 -9.06 -2.77 6.31
CA ILE A 19 -7.66 -3.17 6.55
C ILE A 19 -6.91 -2.20 7.49
N GLY A 20 -7.58 -1.23 8.14
CA GLY A 20 -6.89 -0.35 9.09
C GLY A 20 -7.75 0.40 10.10
N LEU A 21 -7.38 0.26 11.38
CA LEU A 21 -7.54 1.27 12.44
C LEU A 21 -8.96 1.81 12.70
N ALA A 22 -9.97 0.93 12.76
CA ALA A 22 -11.35 1.32 13.08
C ALA A 22 -11.96 0.63 14.34
N ASP A 23 -11.14 0.01 15.21
CA ASP A 23 -11.62 -0.59 16.46
C ASP A 23 -11.65 0.39 17.63
N ARG A 24 -12.67 1.28 17.62
CA ARG A 24 -13.16 1.96 18.84
C ARG A 24 -14.58 2.51 18.77
N ALA A 25 -15.47 1.90 17.97
CA ALA A 25 -16.86 2.36 17.86
C ALA A 25 -17.89 1.25 17.54
N ARG A 26 -17.96 0.16 18.33
CA ARG A 26 -19.11 -0.76 18.29
C ARG A 26 -19.36 -1.56 19.57
N ALA A 27 -19.42 -0.85 20.71
CA ALA A 27 -19.72 -1.47 22.02
C ALA A 27 -20.72 -0.66 22.86
N PHE A 28 -21.83 -0.17 22.26
CA PHE A 28 -22.93 0.43 23.03
C PHE A 28 -24.30 0.40 22.34
N SER A 29 -24.84 -0.78 22.03
CA SER A 29 -26.25 -0.94 21.64
C SER A 29 -26.81 -2.37 21.75
N SER A 30 -26.80 -2.96 22.96
CA SER A 30 -27.88 -3.85 23.43
C SER A 30 -27.59 -4.37 24.83
N GLY A 31 -28.41 -3.97 25.80
CA GLY A 31 -28.34 -4.55 27.14
C GLY A 31 -29.12 -5.86 27.23
N ARG A 32 -28.46 -6.96 27.61
CA ARG A 32 -28.93 -7.85 28.69
C ARG A 32 -27.98 -9.01 29.06
N LYS A 33 -27.83 -9.18 30.38
CA LYS A 33 -27.60 -10.41 31.16
C LYS A 33 -26.22 -11.10 31.15
N GLU A 34 -25.53 -10.87 32.28
CA GLU A 34 -24.81 -11.83 33.14
C GLU A 34 -24.40 -13.20 32.57
N TRP A 35 -23.10 -13.49 32.65
CA TRP A 35 -22.55 -14.85 32.69
C TRP A 35 -21.66 -15.02 33.93
N LYS A 36 -22.00 -15.98 34.79
CA LYS A 36 -21.19 -16.36 35.96
C LYS A 36 -20.06 -17.31 35.55
N TRP A 37 -18.88 -17.11 36.13
CA TRP A 37 -17.79 -18.09 36.08
C TRP A 37 -17.86 -18.99 37.32
N GLU A 38 -18.01 -20.31 37.11
CA GLU A 38 -17.78 -21.31 38.16
C GLU A 38 -16.50 -22.10 37.88
N SER A 39 -15.61 -22.10 38.86
CA SER A 39 -14.33 -22.81 38.82
C SER A 39 -14.52 -24.31 39.02
N ARG A 40 -13.85 -25.14 38.20
CA ARG A 40 -13.63 -26.56 38.52
C ARG A 40 -12.14 -26.83 38.72
N ALA A 41 -11.78 -27.12 39.97
CA ALA A 41 -10.46 -27.62 40.36
C ALA A 41 -10.61 -29.00 41.03
N ALA A 42 -9.99 -30.01 40.41
CA ALA A 42 -9.84 -31.40 40.87
C ALA A 42 -9.13 -32.16 39.73
N PHE A 43 -8.20 -33.11 39.92
CA PHE A 43 -7.54 -33.62 41.13
C PHE A 43 -6.36 -34.50 40.65
N CYS A 44 -5.15 -34.33 41.20
CA CYS A 44 -4.17 -35.42 41.38
C CYS A 44 -2.91 -34.91 42.10
N GLN A 45 -2.54 -35.59 43.18
CA GLN A 45 -1.30 -35.36 43.93
C GLN A 45 -0.29 -36.48 43.62
N THR A 46 1.02 -36.19 43.62
CA THR A 46 1.92 -36.55 44.74
C THR A 46 3.42 -36.51 44.33
N HIS A 47 4.27 -36.29 45.35
CA HIS A 47 5.72 -36.57 45.45
C HIS A 47 6.78 -35.67 44.76
N GLY A 48 7.55 -34.95 45.60
CA GLY A 48 9.00 -34.78 45.42
C GLY A 48 9.50 -33.34 45.15
N PRO A 49 10.28 -32.71 46.07
CA PRO A 49 10.83 -31.38 45.84
C PRO A 49 12.14 -31.43 45.05
N ARG A 50 12.26 -30.60 44.00
CA ARG A 50 13.54 -30.20 43.39
C ARG A 50 13.54 -28.71 43.12
N MET A 51 14.72 -28.09 43.25
CA MET A 51 14.89 -26.64 43.15
C MET A 51 14.68 -26.13 41.72
N ASP A 52 13.87 -25.08 41.57
CA ASP A 52 13.74 -24.34 40.32
C ASP A 52 14.86 -23.29 40.18
N PRO A 53 15.60 -23.26 39.06
CA PRO A 53 16.30 -22.06 38.64
C PRO A 53 15.28 -21.06 38.06
N ALA A 54 15.38 -19.79 38.46
CA ALA A 54 14.38 -18.76 38.12
C ALA A 54 14.17 -18.60 36.60
N ALA A 55 12.96 -18.90 36.13
CA ALA A 55 12.51 -18.55 34.79
C ALA A 55 12.05 -17.07 34.74
N PRO A 56 12.48 -16.26 33.77
CA PRO A 56 12.00 -14.89 33.64
C PRO A 56 10.53 -14.87 33.20
N SER A 57 9.72 -14.05 33.87
CA SER A 57 8.29 -13.88 33.58
C SER A 57 8.06 -13.32 32.18
N THR A 58 7.58 -14.14 31.25
CA THR A 58 7.13 -13.71 29.93
C THR A 58 5.73 -13.11 30.02
N SER A 59 5.66 -11.78 30.20
CA SER A 59 4.43 -11.02 29.99
C SER A 59 3.97 -11.16 28.54
N SER A 60 2.82 -11.80 28.31
CA SER A 60 2.23 -11.99 26.99
C SER A 60 1.65 -10.68 26.43
N SER A 61 2.51 -9.82 25.87
CA SER A 61 2.07 -8.73 25.00
C SER A 61 1.65 -9.30 23.64
N GLN A 62 0.41 -9.06 23.24
CA GLN A 62 -0.01 -9.31 21.85
C GLN A 62 0.86 -8.48 20.89
N PRO A 63 1.19 -8.99 19.69
CA PRO A 63 1.88 -8.19 18.69
C PRO A 63 0.93 -7.08 18.22
N SER A 64 1.30 -5.83 18.50
CA SER A 64 0.57 -4.67 18.00
C SER A 64 0.85 -4.48 16.50
N ASP A 65 -0.15 -3.98 15.76
CA ASP A 65 -0.02 -3.54 14.35
C ASP A 65 0.83 -2.24 14.20
N ALA A 66 1.83 -2.07 15.06
CA ALA A 66 2.76 -0.96 14.99
C ALA A 66 3.66 -1.13 13.76
N MET A 67 3.63 -0.14 12.86
CA MET A 67 4.56 -0.03 11.74
C MET A 67 6.03 -0.13 12.24
N PRO A 68 6.93 -0.76 11.46
CA PRO A 68 8.24 -1.21 11.93
C PRO A 68 9.31 -0.09 12.06
N ASP A 69 8.99 1.04 12.68
CA ASP A 69 9.97 2.12 12.97
C ASP A 69 11.09 1.61 13.91
N GLU A 70 10.80 0.69 14.86
CA GLU A 70 11.83 0.08 15.72
C GLU A 70 12.83 -0.82 14.97
N LEU A 71 12.40 -1.45 13.86
CA LEU A 71 13.26 -2.31 13.02
C LEU A 71 14.17 -1.50 12.08
N LEU A 72 13.84 -0.25 11.81
CA LEU A 72 14.59 0.66 10.93
C LEU A 72 15.56 1.57 11.68
N ALA A 73 15.48 1.65 13.01
CA ALA A 73 16.18 2.66 13.80
C ALA A 73 17.73 2.61 13.78
N ALA A 74 18.35 1.48 13.41
CA ALA A 74 19.82 1.37 13.34
C ALA A 74 20.35 0.19 12.48
N GLY A 75 20.31 0.28 11.15
CA GLY A 75 21.12 -0.58 10.25
C GLY A 75 21.00 -2.12 10.40
N ALA A 76 19.95 -2.61 11.06
CA ALA A 76 19.91 -3.96 11.64
C ALA A 76 19.24 -5.03 10.75
N LEU A 77 18.70 -4.65 9.59
CA LEU A 77 18.12 -5.59 8.62
C LEU A 77 19.23 -6.36 7.89
N THR A 78 19.72 -7.42 8.52
CA THR A 78 20.63 -8.38 7.88
C THR A 78 19.97 -9.03 6.65
N PRO A 79 20.74 -9.54 5.68
CA PRO A 79 20.14 -10.14 4.48
C PRO A 79 19.27 -11.35 4.82
N ALA A 80 19.63 -12.11 5.86
CA ALA A 80 18.79 -13.18 6.38
C ALA A 80 17.43 -12.65 6.87
N LYS A 81 17.41 -11.54 7.60
CA LYS A 81 16.16 -10.91 8.08
C LYS A 81 15.33 -10.33 6.94
N VAL A 82 15.95 -9.74 5.91
CA VAL A 82 15.23 -9.30 4.70
C VAL A 82 14.60 -10.50 3.97
N VAL A 83 15.33 -11.61 3.80
CA VAL A 83 14.76 -12.84 3.22
C VAL A 83 13.59 -13.36 4.05
N GLU A 84 13.72 -13.43 5.37
CA GLU A 84 12.66 -13.88 6.29
C GLU A 84 11.38 -13.03 6.17
N VAL A 85 11.50 -11.70 6.02
CA VAL A 85 10.32 -10.84 5.81
C VAL A 85 9.75 -11.00 4.39
N LEU A 86 10.59 -11.22 3.38
CA LEU A 86 10.11 -11.53 2.02
C LEU A 86 9.44 -12.90 1.91
N ASP A 87 9.83 -13.89 2.72
CA ASP A 87 9.22 -15.22 2.79
C ASP A 87 7.75 -15.17 3.26
N ARG A 88 7.35 -14.18 4.06
CA ARG A 88 5.96 -13.96 4.51
C ARG A 88 4.98 -13.54 3.41
N TYR A 89 5.49 -13.08 2.27
CA TYR A 89 4.67 -12.51 1.18
C TYR A 89 4.92 -13.15 -0.18
N ILE A 90 6.07 -13.78 -0.38
CA ILE A 90 6.48 -14.37 -1.66
C ILE A 90 6.90 -15.82 -1.42
N VAL A 91 6.40 -16.75 -2.22
CA VAL A 91 6.77 -18.17 -2.14
C VAL A 91 8.00 -18.46 -3.01
N GLY A 92 8.91 -19.31 -2.51
CA GLY A 92 10.08 -19.78 -3.26
C GLY A 92 11.07 -18.67 -3.63
N GLN A 93 11.65 -18.75 -4.83
CA GLN A 93 12.56 -17.75 -5.43
C GLN A 93 13.72 -17.30 -4.53
N THR A 94 14.30 -18.22 -3.76
CA THR A 94 15.33 -17.94 -2.74
C THR A 94 16.57 -17.24 -3.30
N ALA A 95 17.03 -17.58 -4.50
CA ALA A 95 18.18 -16.92 -5.13
C ALA A 95 17.92 -15.41 -5.34
N ALA A 96 16.69 -15.07 -5.74
CA ALA A 96 16.26 -13.71 -6.00
C ALA A 96 16.01 -12.92 -4.70
N LYS A 97 15.34 -13.53 -3.71
CA LYS A 97 15.24 -12.95 -2.35
C LYS A 97 16.63 -12.66 -1.76
N ARG A 98 17.58 -13.58 -1.91
CA ARG A 98 18.97 -13.39 -1.46
C ARG A 98 19.67 -12.28 -2.23
N ALA A 99 19.49 -12.19 -3.55
CA ALA A 99 20.05 -11.10 -4.34
C ALA A 99 19.49 -9.74 -3.93
N VAL A 100 18.18 -9.61 -3.68
CA VAL A 100 17.55 -8.38 -3.16
C VAL A 100 17.96 -8.08 -1.71
N ALA A 101 18.13 -9.10 -0.88
CA ALA A 101 18.58 -8.91 0.49
C ALA A 101 20.07 -8.49 0.56
N VAL A 102 20.89 -9.02 -0.35
CA VAL A 102 22.26 -8.56 -0.59
C VAL A 102 22.23 -7.15 -1.15
N ALA A 103 21.43 -6.85 -2.16
CA ALA A 103 21.18 -5.52 -2.74
C ALA A 103 20.92 -4.45 -1.71
N PHE A 104 20.05 -4.77 -0.78
CA PHE A 104 19.55 -3.86 0.22
C PHE A 104 20.61 -3.54 1.27
N ARG A 105 21.34 -4.57 1.73
CA ARG A 105 22.55 -4.35 2.54
C ARG A 105 23.65 -3.62 1.74
N MET A 106 23.71 -3.90 0.46
CA MET A 106 24.46 -3.19 -0.57
C MET A 106 23.84 -1.82 -0.92
N ARG A 107 22.97 -1.20 -0.10
CA ARG A 107 22.89 0.28 -0.13
C ARG A 107 24.15 0.97 0.37
N PHE A 108 25.09 0.21 0.93
CA PHE A 108 26.50 0.61 1.05
C PHE A 108 27.40 0.14 -0.12
N SER A 109 26.88 -0.55 -1.17
CA SER A 109 27.45 -0.72 -2.55
C SER A 109 26.65 -1.66 -3.51
N ARG A 110 25.62 -1.12 -4.20
CA ARG A 110 24.80 -1.60 -5.36
C ARG A 110 23.96 -2.92 -5.35
N ALA A 111 22.62 -2.70 -5.33
CA ALA A 111 21.56 -3.23 -6.20
C ALA A 111 21.13 -4.72 -6.20
N TRP A 112 19.90 -4.98 -6.70
CA TRP A 112 19.36 -6.22 -7.34
C TRP A 112 17.89 -6.63 -7.17
N CYS A 113 17.44 -7.25 -8.26
CA CYS A 113 16.20 -8.00 -8.47
C CYS A 113 16.34 -9.43 -7.89
N CYS A 114 15.30 -10.26 -7.79
CA CYS A 114 13.95 -10.20 -8.35
C CYS A 114 12.94 -10.96 -7.45
N GLY A 115 12.00 -11.74 -8.00
CA GLY A 115 10.59 -11.76 -7.53
C GLY A 115 9.77 -10.58 -8.10
N LYS A 116 10.41 -9.90 -9.05
CA LYS A 116 9.95 -8.81 -9.90
C LYS A 116 9.22 -7.75 -9.09
N THR A 117 8.02 -7.35 -9.49
CA THR A 117 7.34 -6.19 -8.89
C THR A 117 6.98 -6.38 -7.43
N GLU A 118 6.57 -7.59 -7.00
CA GLU A 118 6.12 -7.77 -5.61
C GLU A 118 7.29 -7.86 -4.62
N ILE A 119 8.44 -8.47 -4.99
CA ILE A 119 9.64 -8.35 -4.15
C ILE A 119 10.11 -6.90 -4.06
N ALA A 120 10.19 -6.17 -5.18
CA ALA A 120 10.64 -4.78 -5.15
C ALA A 120 9.67 -3.87 -4.36
N ARG A 121 8.35 -4.07 -4.53
CA ARG A 121 7.31 -3.36 -3.77
C ARG A 121 7.33 -3.70 -2.28
N ARG A 122 7.53 -4.97 -1.90
CA ARG A 122 7.62 -5.39 -0.50
C ARG A 122 8.90 -4.87 0.14
N LEU A 123 10.05 -4.99 -0.54
CA LEU A 123 11.31 -4.39 -0.09
C LEU A 123 11.13 -2.90 0.19
N ALA A 124 10.56 -2.15 -0.76
CA ALA A 124 10.35 -0.72 -0.60
C ALA A 124 9.47 -0.37 0.61
N LYS A 125 8.38 -1.14 0.84
CA LYS A 125 7.54 -0.98 2.03
C LYS A 125 8.30 -1.29 3.33
N ILE A 126 9.11 -2.35 3.34
CA ILE A 126 9.90 -2.77 4.52
C ILE A 126 10.98 -1.73 4.85
N SER A 127 11.62 -1.14 3.83
CA SER A 127 12.69 -0.18 3.98
C SER A 127 12.24 1.28 4.07
N TYR A 128 10.95 1.55 4.03
CA TYR A 128 10.38 2.91 3.90
C TYR A 128 10.94 3.71 2.71
N ALA A 129 11.18 3.03 1.59
CA ALA A 129 11.74 3.63 0.37
C ALA A 129 10.65 4.09 -0.60
N PRO A 130 10.82 5.25 -1.27
CA PRO A 130 9.98 5.61 -2.40
C PRO A 130 10.19 4.62 -3.56
N PHE A 131 9.10 4.27 -4.22
CA PHE A 131 9.06 3.23 -5.25
C PHE A 131 8.27 3.68 -6.47
N VAL A 132 8.78 3.40 -7.67
CA VAL A 132 8.06 3.58 -8.94
C VAL A 132 8.17 2.33 -9.81
N LYS A 133 7.09 1.95 -10.50
CA LYS A 133 7.09 0.87 -11.49
C LYS A 133 6.76 1.43 -12.87
N VAL A 134 7.65 1.22 -13.83
CA VAL A 134 7.47 1.60 -15.24
C VAL A 134 7.65 0.38 -16.15
N GLU A 135 7.16 0.48 -17.37
CA GLU A 135 7.33 -0.52 -18.44
C GLU A 135 8.17 0.11 -19.54
N ALA A 136 9.24 -0.56 -19.96
CA ALA A 136 10.23 -0.02 -20.90
C ALA A 136 9.63 0.30 -22.28
N THR A 137 8.61 -0.46 -22.70
CA THR A 137 7.86 -0.27 -23.94
C THR A 137 7.19 1.10 -24.06
N LYS A 138 6.83 1.75 -22.95
CA LYS A 138 6.17 3.07 -22.93
C LYS A 138 7.02 4.19 -23.57
N PHE A 139 8.33 4.00 -23.66
CA PHE A 139 9.24 4.97 -24.26
C PHE A 139 9.51 4.69 -25.75
N THR A 140 9.02 3.56 -26.30
CA THR A 140 9.23 3.16 -27.72
C THR A 140 8.08 3.53 -28.67
N GLU A 141 6.95 4.01 -28.15
CA GLU A 141 5.78 4.29 -28.99
C GLU A 141 5.96 5.60 -29.78
N VAL A 142 5.83 5.52 -31.11
CA VAL A 142 6.09 6.59 -32.11
C VAL A 142 5.27 7.89 -31.87
N GLY A 143 4.26 7.84 -31.00
CA GLY A 143 3.43 8.98 -30.59
C GLY A 143 3.92 9.77 -29.38
N PHE A 144 5.02 9.39 -28.70
CA PHE A 144 5.40 9.97 -27.40
C PHE A 144 6.10 11.34 -27.46
N HIS A 145 5.46 12.31 -28.10
CA HIS A 145 5.83 13.72 -28.01
C HIS A 145 5.57 14.25 -26.58
N GLY A 146 6.53 14.10 -25.66
CA GLY A 146 6.57 14.87 -24.42
C GLY A 146 6.63 14.14 -23.07
N ARG A 147 7.01 12.86 -22.99
CA ARG A 147 7.55 12.30 -21.72
C ARG A 147 8.93 11.70 -21.92
N ASP A 148 9.89 12.54 -21.56
CA ASP A 148 11.26 12.28 -21.21
C ASP A 148 11.39 11.14 -20.15
N VAL A 149 12.48 10.37 -20.23
CA VAL A 149 12.83 9.30 -19.29
C VAL A 149 12.99 9.82 -17.86
N ASP A 150 13.39 11.09 -17.68
CA ASP A 150 13.36 11.81 -16.40
C ASP A 150 12.02 11.73 -15.66
N GLN A 151 10.90 11.50 -16.37
CA GLN A 151 9.58 11.37 -15.75
C GLN A 151 9.55 10.24 -14.71
N ILE A 152 10.36 9.20 -14.87
CA ILE A 152 10.53 8.12 -13.88
C ILE A 152 10.96 8.69 -12.52
N ILE A 153 11.89 9.64 -12.52
CA ILE A 153 12.43 10.26 -11.31
C ILE A 153 11.46 11.29 -10.74
N ARG A 154 10.76 12.05 -11.61
CA ARG A 154 9.70 12.99 -11.19
C ARG A 154 8.56 12.26 -10.47
N ASP A 155 8.10 11.12 -11.00
CA ASP A 155 7.08 10.25 -10.38
C ASP A 155 7.58 9.63 -9.06
N LEU A 156 8.88 9.34 -8.95
CA LEU A 156 9.50 8.80 -7.73
C LEU A 156 9.51 9.83 -6.59
N VAL A 157 9.82 11.11 -6.88
CA VAL A 157 9.73 12.21 -5.90
C VAL A 157 8.29 12.46 -5.46
N ASP A 158 7.33 12.43 -6.38
CA ASP A 158 5.90 12.55 -6.04
C ASP A 158 5.49 11.47 -5.03
N ASN A 159 5.94 10.22 -5.24
CA ASN A 159 5.72 9.13 -4.29
C ASN A 159 6.48 9.33 -2.96
N ALA A 160 7.69 9.89 -2.97
CA ALA A 160 8.45 10.22 -1.77
C ALA A 160 7.77 11.30 -0.92
N ILE A 161 7.17 12.31 -1.54
CA ILE A 161 6.41 13.36 -0.83
C ILE A 161 5.15 12.77 -0.18
N VAL A 162 4.42 11.89 -0.86
CA VAL A 162 3.27 11.17 -0.27
C VAL A 162 3.72 10.36 0.95
N LEU A 163 4.85 9.65 0.83
CA LEU A 163 5.43 8.83 1.89
C LEU A 163 5.86 9.67 3.10
N GLN A 164 6.61 10.77 2.90
CA GLN A 164 7.02 11.66 4.00
C GLN A 164 5.82 12.32 4.70
N ARG A 165 4.79 12.74 3.94
CA ARG A 165 3.54 13.27 4.52
C ARG A 165 2.84 12.23 5.40
N GLN A 166 2.80 10.97 4.99
CA GLN A 166 2.26 9.89 5.82
C GLN A 166 3.07 9.70 7.11
N ARG A 167 4.42 9.71 7.02
CA ARG A 167 5.30 9.60 8.19
C ARG A 167 5.03 10.68 9.24
N ILE A 168 4.96 11.93 8.77
CA ILE A 168 4.75 13.10 9.62
C ILE A 168 3.36 13.07 10.26
N ARG A 169 2.33 12.68 9.51
CA ARG A 169 0.96 12.52 10.04
C ARG A 169 0.92 11.53 11.21
N THR A 170 1.57 10.37 11.08
CA THR A 170 1.68 9.37 12.16
C THR A 170 2.46 9.90 13.37
N LYS A 171 3.59 10.60 13.12
CA LYS A 171 4.46 11.14 14.18
C LYS A 171 3.79 12.24 15.01
N ILE A 172 3.06 13.15 14.37
CA ILE A 172 2.47 14.34 15.01
C ILE A 172 1.02 14.09 15.47
N SER A 173 0.37 12.95 15.14
CA SER A 173 -1.03 12.65 15.52
C SER A 173 -1.35 12.94 16.99
N LYS A 174 -0.49 12.50 17.91
CA LYS A 174 -0.69 12.72 19.36
C LYS A 174 -0.56 14.18 19.79
N GLU A 175 0.28 14.95 19.10
CA GLU A 175 0.48 16.39 19.36
C GLU A 175 -0.70 17.19 18.79
N VAL A 176 -1.16 16.85 17.57
CA VAL A 176 -2.37 17.43 16.99
C VAL A 176 -3.61 17.11 17.83
N GLU A 177 -3.82 15.85 18.23
CA GLU A 177 -4.96 15.47 19.07
C GLU A 177 -5.02 16.28 20.36
N LYS A 178 -3.87 16.55 20.99
CA LYS A 178 -3.77 17.42 22.16
C LYS A 178 -4.06 18.89 21.82
N SER A 179 -3.48 19.43 20.74
CA SER A 179 -3.73 20.80 20.29
C SER A 179 -5.21 21.04 19.96
N VAL A 180 -5.88 20.06 19.34
CA VAL A 180 -7.32 20.09 19.03
C VAL A 180 -8.17 19.97 20.32
N GLU A 181 -7.79 19.10 21.27
CA GLU A 181 -8.42 19.03 22.59
C GLU A 181 -8.35 20.40 23.30
N ASP A 182 -7.16 20.96 23.43
CA ASP A 182 -6.93 22.23 24.12
C ASP A 182 -7.70 23.38 23.41
N ARG A 183 -7.68 23.44 22.07
CA ARG A 183 -8.43 24.45 21.28
C ARG A 183 -9.97 24.32 21.39
N ILE A 184 -10.50 23.11 21.54
CA ILE A 184 -11.95 22.89 21.78
C ILE A 184 -12.31 23.32 23.21
N LEU A 185 -11.47 23.00 24.20
CA LEU A 185 -11.66 23.41 25.59
C LEU A 185 -11.59 24.92 25.74
N ASP A 186 -10.64 25.60 25.09
CA ASP A 186 -10.52 27.06 25.07
C ASP A 186 -11.78 27.74 24.53
N VAL A 187 -12.40 27.20 23.47
CA VAL A 187 -13.68 27.74 22.94
C VAL A 187 -14.83 27.49 23.92
N LEU A 188 -14.89 26.31 24.55
CA LEU A 188 -15.95 25.97 25.51
C LEU A 188 -15.88 26.78 26.81
N VAL A 189 -14.67 27.07 27.30
CA VAL A 189 -14.43 27.88 28.51
C VAL A 189 -14.45 29.38 28.19
N GLY A 190 -13.96 29.78 27.01
CA GLY A 190 -13.94 31.18 26.54
C GLY A 190 -15.33 31.80 26.36
N VAL A 191 -16.36 30.99 26.14
CA VAL A 191 -17.78 31.42 26.16
C VAL A 191 -18.23 31.87 27.57
N GLN A 192 -17.45 31.63 28.62
CA GLN A 192 -17.74 32.02 30.00
C GLN A 192 -16.84 33.14 30.56
N GLN A 193 -16.13 33.89 29.71
CA GLN A 193 -15.29 35.01 30.18
C GLN A 193 -16.06 36.29 30.53
N GLU A 194 -16.78 36.25 31.64
CA GLU A 194 -16.76 37.35 32.61
C GLU A 194 -16.14 36.79 33.91
N GLU A 195 -15.06 37.43 34.38
CA GLU A 195 -14.20 37.08 35.53
C GLU A 195 -13.23 35.87 35.38
N ILE A 196 -11.93 36.19 35.36
CA ILE A 196 -10.83 35.22 35.44
C ILE A 196 -10.52 34.95 36.92
N SER A 197 -10.76 33.71 37.36
CA SER A 197 -10.55 33.25 38.74
C SER A 197 -9.82 31.90 38.76
N GLU A 198 -9.13 31.56 39.86
CA GLU A 198 -8.43 30.27 40.08
C GLU A 198 -9.34 29.04 39.85
N LYS A 199 -10.66 29.20 40.00
CA LYS A 199 -11.67 28.18 39.66
C LYS A 199 -11.62 27.70 38.21
N SER A 200 -11.07 28.50 37.29
CA SER A 200 -10.95 28.18 35.86
C SER A 200 -10.16 26.90 35.62
N LEU A 201 -9.06 26.68 36.35
CA LEU A 201 -8.20 25.50 36.19
C LEU A 201 -8.94 24.21 36.57
N THR A 202 -9.64 24.20 37.71
CA THR A 202 -10.48 23.07 38.14
C THR A 202 -11.64 22.79 37.18
N SER A 203 -12.23 23.81 36.57
CA SER A 203 -13.27 23.63 35.55
C SER A 203 -12.69 23.03 34.27
N MET A 204 -11.50 23.47 33.84
CA MET A 204 -10.87 23.02 32.60
C MET A 204 -10.52 21.53 32.63
N ASP A 205 -10.02 21.00 33.75
CA ASP A 205 -9.77 19.57 33.90
C ASP A 205 -11.06 18.72 33.97
N MET A 206 -12.15 19.27 34.52
CA MET A 206 -13.47 18.62 34.43
C MET A 206 -13.99 18.58 32.98
N PHE A 207 -13.89 19.68 32.23
CA PHE A 207 -14.28 19.70 30.82
C PHE A 207 -13.40 18.78 29.97
N ARG A 208 -12.09 18.70 30.23
CA ARG A 208 -11.16 17.75 29.59
C ARG A 208 -11.59 16.30 29.83
N LYS A 209 -12.01 15.95 31.03
CA LYS A 209 -12.56 14.62 31.33
C LYS A 209 -13.84 14.34 30.54
N LEU A 210 -14.80 15.28 30.55
CA LEU A 210 -16.07 15.14 29.82
C LEU A 210 -15.88 15.07 28.29
N TYR A 211 -14.89 15.76 27.74
CA TYR A 211 -14.49 15.66 26.33
C TYR A 211 -13.98 14.27 25.97
N ARG A 212 -13.08 13.71 26.80
CA ARG A 212 -12.54 12.36 26.58
C ARG A 212 -13.57 11.24 26.79
N GLU A 213 -14.59 11.50 27.59
CA GLU A 213 -15.75 10.62 27.79
C GLU A 213 -16.84 10.80 26.70
N GLY A 214 -16.68 11.73 25.76
CA GLY A 214 -17.66 12.01 24.69
C GLY A 214 -18.96 12.70 25.15
N ALA A 215 -19.03 13.07 26.44
CA ALA A 215 -20.25 13.60 27.07
C ALA A 215 -20.67 14.98 26.56
N ILE A 216 -19.80 15.67 25.83
CA ILE A 216 -20.03 17.02 25.27
C ILE A 216 -20.04 17.06 23.74
N ASP A 217 -19.96 15.92 23.05
CA ASP A 217 -19.90 15.86 21.57
C ASP A 217 -21.09 16.56 20.90
N ASN A 218 -22.27 16.50 21.53
CA ASN A 218 -23.50 17.15 21.07
C ASN A 218 -23.58 18.66 21.38
N ARG A 219 -22.64 19.22 22.15
CA ARG A 219 -22.61 20.68 22.37
C ARG A 219 -22.23 21.38 21.08
N LYS A 220 -22.89 22.50 20.80
CA LYS A 220 -22.52 23.38 19.69
C LYS A 220 -21.42 24.34 20.13
N ILE A 221 -20.48 24.58 19.22
CA ILE A 221 -19.43 25.59 19.35
C ILE A 221 -19.38 26.43 18.07
N GLN A 222 -19.01 27.69 18.20
CA GLN A 222 -18.71 28.55 17.05
C GLN A 222 -17.24 28.38 16.68
N LEU A 223 -16.98 28.01 15.44
CA LEU A 223 -15.63 27.79 14.94
C LEU A 223 -15.34 28.63 13.71
N ASP A 224 -14.18 29.26 13.76
CA ASP A 224 -13.52 29.97 12.69
C ASP A 224 -12.89 28.92 11.74
N VAL A 225 -13.64 28.52 10.70
CA VAL A 225 -13.23 27.48 9.72
C VAL A 225 -12.76 28.14 8.41
N PRO A 226 -11.60 27.75 7.83
CA PRO A 226 -11.19 28.25 6.52
C PRO A 226 -12.16 27.81 5.42
N GLU A 227 -12.62 28.73 4.56
CA GLU A 227 -13.38 28.38 3.35
C GLU A 227 -12.49 27.55 2.39
N GLY A 228 -12.86 26.29 2.20
CA GLY A 228 -12.13 25.37 1.32
C GLY A 228 -12.22 25.76 -0.16
N ARG A 229 -11.08 26.22 -0.71
CA ARG A 229 -10.77 26.44 -2.14
C ARG A 229 -11.84 27.16 -2.97
N VAL A 230 -11.51 28.38 -3.40
CA VAL A 230 -12.27 29.12 -4.43
C VAL A 230 -12.56 28.22 -5.64
N ARG A 231 -13.80 27.72 -5.74
CA ARG A 231 -14.35 27.19 -6.99
C ARG A 231 -14.56 28.38 -7.93
N LEU A 232 -13.58 28.63 -8.79
CA LEU A 232 -13.76 29.55 -9.91
C LEU A 232 -14.95 29.04 -10.76
N PRO A 233 -16.01 29.84 -10.94
CA PRO A 233 -17.12 29.46 -11.82
C PRO A 233 -16.59 29.37 -13.26
N VAL A 234 -16.98 28.31 -13.99
CA VAL A 234 -16.51 28.06 -15.36
C VAL A 234 -16.86 29.21 -16.31
N ASP A 235 -17.96 29.93 -16.05
CA ASP A 235 -18.37 31.15 -16.78
C ASP A 235 -17.34 32.29 -16.79
N VAL A 236 -16.44 32.34 -15.80
CA VAL A 236 -15.44 33.41 -15.71
C VAL A 236 -14.30 33.24 -16.74
N MET A 237 -14.17 32.06 -17.34
CA MET A 237 -13.13 31.77 -18.34
C MET A 237 -13.51 32.24 -19.76
N GLY A 238 -14.78 32.61 -20.01
CA GLY A 238 -15.28 33.04 -21.32
C GLY A 238 -15.18 34.54 -21.61
N ASN A 239 -15.09 35.39 -20.58
CA ASN A 239 -14.98 36.84 -20.72
C ASN A 239 -13.63 37.31 -20.19
N GLY A 240 -12.78 37.82 -21.09
CA GLY A 240 -11.35 38.10 -20.85
C GLY A 240 -11.05 39.14 -19.77
N LEU A 241 -11.09 38.72 -18.50
CA LEU A 241 -10.64 39.50 -17.36
C LEU A 241 -9.10 39.57 -17.30
N PRO A 242 -8.50 40.71 -16.95
CA PRO A 242 -7.05 40.82 -16.78
C PRO A 242 -6.53 39.88 -15.69
N VAL A 243 -5.52 39.07 -16.02
CA VAL A 243 -4.95 38.04 -15.14
C VAL A 243 -4.49 38.61 -13.79
N ASN A 244 -3.98 39.85 -13.76
CA ASN A 244 -3.54 40.53 -12.54
C ASN A 244 -4.67 40.70 -11.50
N ASP A 245 -5.91 40.90 -11.94
CA ASP A 245 -7.06 41.15 -11.05
C ASP A 245 -7.59 39.83 -10.44
N LEU A 246 -7.42 38.72 -11.18
CA LEU A 246 -7.68 37.37 -10.69
C LEU A 246 -6.64 36.95 -9.64
N ILE A 247 -5.36 37.25 -9.89
CA ILE A 247 -4.24 37.04 -8.96
C ILE A 247 -4.48 37.82 -7.66
N TYR A 248 -4.86 39.11 -7.74
CA TYR A 248 -5.15 39.93 -6.56
C TYR A 248 -6.32 39.40 -5.70
N LYS A 249 -7.34 38.78 -6.30
CA LYS A 249 -8.45 38.15 -5.57
C LYS A 249 -8.09 36.81 -4.93
N VAL A 250 -7.11 36.07 -5.46
CA VAL A 250 -6.65 34.79 -4.90
C VAL A 250 -5.61 35.00 -3.79
N LEU A 251 -4.82 36.07 -3.85
CA LEU A 251 -3.79 36.40 -2.83
C LEU A 251 -4.31 37.03 -1.54
N LYS A 252 -5.56 37.50 -1.50
CA LYS A 252 -6.16 38.01 -0.26
C LYS A 252 -6.67 36.85 0.59
N SER A 253 -5.92 36.56 1.65
CA SER A 253 -6.16 35.73 2.85
C SER A 253 -7.32 34.72 2.81
N PRO A 254 -7.11 33.44 3.22
CA PRO A 254 -8.19 32.47 3.30
C PRO A 254 -9.33 33.05 4.13
N LYS A 255 -10.50 33.22 3.51
CA LYS A 255 -11.68 33.70 4.22
C LYS A 255 -12.02 32.67 5.28
N VAL A 256 -12.09 33.13 6.52
CA VAL A 256 -12.47 32.33 7.67
C VAL A 256 -13.93 32.60 7.91
N GLU A 257 -14.77 31.57 7.81
CA GLU A 257 -16.20 31.66 8.05
C GLU A 257 -16.51 31.14 9.46
N ARG A 258 -17.31 31.90 10.21
CA ARG A 258 -17.85 31.44 11.49
C ARG A 258 -19.00 30.51 11.25
N ARG A 259 -18.81 29.24 11.59
CA ARG A 259 -19.86 28.21 11.54
C ARG A 259 -20.16 27.70 12.95
N GLU A 260 -21.44 27.55 13.24
CA GLU A 260 -21.91 26.85 14.44
C GLU A 260 -21.99 25.35 14.12
N ILE A 261 -21.16 24.53 14.76
CA ILE A 261 -21.05 23.08 14.53
C ILE A 261 -20.98 22.34 15.86
N THR A 262 -21.26 21.04 15.88
CA THR A 262 -21.13 20.24 17.11
C THR A 262 -19.66 19.95 17.42
N VAL A 263 -19.32 19.70 18.69
CA VAL A 263 -17.96 19.29 19.10
C VAL A 263 -17.53 18.00 18.39
N GLY A 264 -18.46 17.05 18.20
CA GLY A 264 -18.21 15.82 17.45
C GLY A 264 -17.82 16.04 15.98
N GLU A 265 -18.47 17.00 15.30
CA GLU A 265 -18.14 17.39 13.92
C GLU A 265 -16.88 18.28 13.85
N ALA A 266 -16.66 19.12 14.85
CA ALA A 266 -15.52 20.02 14.94
C ALA A 266 -14.18 19.28 15.06
N ARG A 267 -14.15 18.18 15.83
CA ARG A 267 -12.94 17.41 16.11
C ARG A 267 -12.20 16.94 14.83
N PRO A 268 -12.81 16.21 13.87
CA PRO A 268 -12.11 15.82 12.64
C PRO A 268 -11.70 17.02 11.79
N LEU A 269 -12.55 18.05 11.67
CA LEU A 269 -12.24 19.26 10.88
C LEU A 269 -11.02 20.01 11.45
N LEU A 270 -10.98 20.23 12.76
CA LEU A 270 -9.83 20.84 13.44
C LEU A 270 -8.58 19.96 13.33
N THR A 271 -8.72 18.64 13.42
CA THR A 271 -7.59 17.71 13.23
C THR A 271 -7.00 17.85 11.83
N GLU A 272 -7.82 17.98 10.78
CA GLU A 272 -7.31 18.20 9.41
C GLU A 272 -6.65 19.58 9.26
N ILE A 273 -7.29 20.66 9.75
CA ILE A 273 -6.75 22.03 9.68
C ILE A 273 -5.39 22.12 10.41
N GLU A 274 -5.28 21.55 11.59
CA GLU A 274 -4.06 21.61 12.39
C GLU A 274 -2.96 20.72 11.79
N MET A 275 -3.30 19.53 11.26
CA MET A 275 -2.38 18.70 10.47
C MET A 275 -1.83 19.44 9.24
N GLU A 276 -2.67 20.16 8.49
CA GLU A 276 -2.23 20.85 7.28
C GLU A 276 -1.14 21.89 7.56
N LYS A 277 -1.16 22.56 8.72
CA LYS A 277 -0.11 23.52 9.12
C LYS A 277 1.28 22.86 9.17
N TYR A 278 1.40 21.67 9.76
CA TYR A 278 2.67 20.93 9.80
C TYR A 278 3.06 20.39 8.42
N LEU A 279 2.08 20.05 7.57
CA LEU A 279 2.28 19.47 6.24
C LEU A 279 2.58 20.49 5.12
N GLN A 280 2.52 21.80 5.41
CA GLN A 280 2.84 22.89 4.48
C GLN A 280 4.29 23.41 4.62
N SER A 281 5.21 22.59 5.12
CA SER A 281 6.61 22.98 5.30
C SER A 281 7.50 22.56 4.11
N ASP A 282 8.33 23.48 3.62
CA ASP A 282 9.35 23.21 2.58
C ASP A 282 10.34 22.10 2.98
N GLN A 283 10.48 21.86 4.28
CA GLN A 283 11.30 20.78 4.81
C GLN A 283 10.84 19.40 4.31
N ILE A 284 9.53 19.18 4.15
CA ILE A 284 8.98 17.92 3.62
C ILE A 284 9.46 17.66 2.20
N VAL A 285 9.60 18.72 1.40
CA VAL A 285 10.08 18.62 0.02
C VAL A 285 11.57 18.27 0.01
N LYS A 286 12.38 18.91 0.87
CA LYS A 286 13.80 18.59 1.04
C LYS A 286 14.02 17.16 1.54
N ASP A 287 13.29 16.75 2.57
CA ASP A 287 13.35 15.41 3.16
C ASP A 287 12.86 14.32 2.16
N ALA A 288 11.94 14.66 1.25
CA ALA A 288 11.48 13.77 0.19
C ALA A 288 12.49 13.67 -0.98
N ILE A 289 13.16 14.76 -1.34
CA ILE A 289 14.26 14.73 -2.31
C ILE A 289 15.41 13.88 -1.72
N GLN A 290 15.87 14.17 -0.51
CA GLN A 290 16.93 13.40 0.13
C GLN A 290 16.60 11.91 0.24
N LEU A 291 15.36 11.55 0.62
CA LEU A 291 14.89 10.16 0.64
C LEU A 291 14.81 9.54 -0.77
N THR A 292 14.56 10.34 -1.80
CA THR A 292 14.59 9.86 -3.20
C THR A 292 16.02 9.56 -3.64
N GLU A 293 16.96 10.44 -3.31
CA GLU A 293 18.39 10.28 -3.65
C GLU A 293 19.02 9.10 -2.90
N SER A 294 18.84 9.01 -1.57
CA SER A 294 19.42 7.93 -0.75
C SER A 294 18.69 6.60 -0.92
N ASP A 295 17.36 6.66 -0.99
CA ASP A 295 16.51 5.49 -0.80
C ASP A 295 15.49 5.23 -1.92
N GLY A 296 15.58 5.93 -3.06
CA GLY A 296 14.77 5.67 -4.25
C GLY A 296 14.92 4.25 -4.82
N ILE A 297 13.80 3.63 -5.20
CA ILE A 297 13.76 2.34 -5.91
C ILE A 297 12.94 2.50 -7.21
N VAL A 298 13.60 2.28 -8.35
CA VAL A 298 12.98 2.28 -9.68
C VAL A 298 12.88 0.85 -10.19
N PHE A 299 11.68 0.40 -10.54
CA PHE A 299 11.44 -0.89 -11.17
C PHE A 299 11.09 -0.71 -12.65
N ILE A 300 11.95 -1.22 -13.54
CA ILE A 300 11.76 -1.20 -14.99
C ILE A 300 11.35 -2.60 -15.45
N ASP A 301 10.10 -2.76 -15.86
CA ASP A 301 9.57 -4.03 -16.40
C ASP A 301 9.71 -4.09 -17.92
N GLU A 302 9.70 -5.30 -18.44
CA GLU A 302 9.77 -5.60 -19.88
C GLU A 302 10.98 -4.99 -20.60
N ILE A 303 12.12 -4.88 -19.91
CA ILE A 303 13.37 -4.34 -20.49
C ILE A 303 13.85 -5.16 -21.69
N ASP A 304 13.51 -6.44 -21.77
CA ASP A 304 13.79 -7.30 -22.92
C ASP A 304 13.07 -6.87 -24.21
N LYS A 305 12.03 -6.04 -24.11
CA LYS A 305 11.31 -5.49 -25.27
C LYS A 305 11.97 -4.29 -25.93
N ILE A 306 12.92 -3.64 -25.25
CA ILE A 306 13.74 -2.55 -25.82
C ILE A 306 15.09 -3.05 -26.33
N VAL A 307 15.31 -4.37 -26.37
CA VAL A 307 16.54 -5.01 -26.85
C VAL A 307 16.32 -5.53 -28.27
N THR A 308 17.17 -5.09 -29.18
CA THR A 308 17.13 -5.46 -30.60
C THR A 308 18.14 -6.56 -30.90
N THR A 309 17.71 -7.62 -31.58
CA THR A 309 18.58 -8.74 -31.96
C THR A 309 19.45 -8.36 -33.16
N SER A 310 20.73 -8.75 -33.11
CA SER A 310 21.76 -8.38 -34.10
C SER A 310 21.42 -8.78 -35.55
N GLU A 311 20.63 -9.85 -35.73
CA GLU A 311 20.18 -10.35 -37.04
C GLU A 311 19.04 -9.52 -37.67
N THR A 312 18.34 -8.70 -36.89
CA THR A 312 17.04 -8.12 -37.30
C THR A 312 17.14 -6.67 -37.81
N ARG A 313 18.32 -6.04 -37.68
CA ARG A 313 18.62 -4.61 -37.98
C ARG A 313 17.89 -4.04 -39.20
N ARG A 314 16.70 -3.50 -38.97
CA ARG A 314 15.86 -2.74 -39.92
C ARG A 314 15.23 -1.56 -39.18
N GLY A 315 14.95 -0.47 -39.90
CA GLY A 315 14.83 0.89 -39.34
C GLY A 315 13.86 1.18 -38.17
N ALA A 316 13.04 0.23 -37.71
CA ALA A 316 12.30 0.35 -36.45
C ALA A 316 13.20 0.20 -35.21
N ASP A 317 14.32 -0.52 -35.32
CA ASP A 317 15.23 -0.86 -34.21
C ASP A 317 15.88 0.37 -33.55
N ALA A 318 16.02 1.48 -34.29
CA ALA A 318 16.63 2.71 -33.81
C ALA A 318 15.86 3.35 -32.62
N SER A 319 14.55 3.14 -32.53
CA SER A 319 13.74 3.65 -31.41
C SER A 319 13.96 2.85 -30.13
N ALA A 320 14.02 1.52 -30.23
CA ALA A 320 14.25 0.64 -29.07
C ALA A 320 15.67 0.81 -28.49
N GLU A 321 16.69 0.92 -29.35
CA GLU A 321 18.06 1.23 -28.91
C GLU A 321 18.15 2.65 -28.34
N GLY A 322 17.40 3.61 -28.88
CA GLY A 322 17.26 4.97 -28.34
C GLY A 322 16.84 4.97 -26.88
N VAL A 323 15.77 4.24 -26.53
CA VAL A 323 15.31 4.12 -25.13
C VAL A 323 16.38 3.55 -24.20
N GLN A 324 17.19 2.57 -24.66
CA GLN A 324 18.31 2.09 -23.84
C GLN A 324 19.34 3.20 -23.55
N ARG A 325 19.61 4.08 -24.53
CA ARG A 325 20.52 5.22 -24.36
C ARG A 325 19.93 6.31 -23.46
N ASP A 326 18.65 6.61 -23.60
CA ASP A 326 17.96 7.60 -22.77
C ASP A 326 17.85 7.14 -21.30
N LEU A 327 17.82 5.82 -21.06
CA LEU A 327 17.91 5.23 -19.72
C LEU A 327 19.32 5.26 -19.12
N LEU A 328 20.39 5.42 -19.90
CA LEU A 328 21.76 5.42 -19.36
C LEU A 328 21.99 6.57 -18.37
N PRO A 329 21.76 7.87 -18.68
CA PRO A 329 22.03 8.97 -17.75
C PRO A 329 21.46 8.76 -16.35
N ILE A 330 20.20 8.33 -16.23
CA ILE A 330 19.55 8.12 -14.93
C ILE A 330 20.07 6.87 -14.18
N ILE A 331 20.67 5.89 -14.86
CA ILE A 331 21.26 4.69 -14.26
C ILE A 331 22.75 4.89 -13.92
N GLU A 332 23.45 5.72 -14.70
CA GLU A 332 24.86 6.04 -14.50
C GLU A 332 25.07 7.05 -13.36
N GLY A 333 24.20 8.05 -13.27
CA GLY A 333 24.32 9.20 -12.38
C GLY A 333 24.06 10.51 -13.12
N SER A 334 22.90 11.13 -12.88
CA SER A 334 22.48 12.39 -13.48
C SER A 334 21.64 13.23 -12.52
N VAL A 335 21.60 14.55 -12.77
CA VAL A 335 20.74 15.48 -12.04
C VAL A 335 19.48 15.74 -12.85
N VAL A 336 18.35 15.24 -12.37
CA VAL A 336 17.03 15.43 -12.97
C VAL A 336 16.33 16.63 -12.35
N ASN A 337 15.82 17.54 -13.18
CA ASN A 337 15.04 18.69 -12.73
C ASN A 337 13.56 18.30 -12.53
N THR A 338 13.00 18.66 -11.37
CA THR A 338 11.61 18.43 -11.01
C THR A 338 10.96 19.73 -10.51
N LYS A 339 9.62 19.78 -10.52
CA LYS A 339 8.82 20.87 -9.90
C LYS A 339 9.12 21.13 -8.41
N TYR A 340 9.87 20.25 -7.75
CA TYR A 340 10.25 20.32 -6.34
C TYR A 340 11.71 20.74 -6.12
N GLY A 341 12.52 20.75 -7.17
CA GLY A 341 13.96 20.90 -7.11
C GLY A 341 14.69 19.85 -7.95
N ASN A 342 16.01 19.95 -7.94
CA ASN A 342 16.89 18.99 -8.60
C ASN A 342 17.06 17.71 -7.75
N VAL A 343 17.23 16.57 -8.40
CA VAL A 343 17.41 15.25 -7.78
C VAL A 343 18.59 14.54 -8.42
N ASN A 344 19.55 14.07 -7.63
CA ASN A 344 20.63 13.23 -8.09
C ASN A 344 20.21 11.73 -8.12
N THR A 345 20.48 11.06 -9.23
CA THR A 345 20.15 9.64 -9.44
C THR A 345 21.26 8.65 -9.03
N ASP A 346 22.47 9.13 -8.67
CA ASP A 346 23.68 8.33 -8.35
C ASP A 346 23.47 7.11 -7.42
N HIS A 347 22.53 7.20 -6.49
CA HIS A 347 22.29 6.20 -5.42
C HIS A 347 20.91 5.53 -5.51
N ILE A 348 20.13 5.85 -6.55
CA ILE A 348 18.84 5.23 -6.81
C ILE A 348 19.02 3.75 -7.19
N LEU A 349 18.19 2.89 -6.62
CA LEU A 349 18.20 1.46 -6.88
C LEU A 349 17.34 1.12 -8.10
N PHE A 350 17.99 0.83 -9.22
CA PHE A 350 17.33 0.30 -10.42
C PHE A 350 17.19 -1.23 -10.36
N ILE A 351 15.97 -1.71 -10.61
CA ILE A 351 15.59 -3.11 -10.65
C ILE A 351 14.94 -3.41 -12.00
N CYS A 352 15.72 -3.97 -12.93
CA CYS A 352 15.26 -4.30 -14.27
C CYS A 352 14.69 -5.73 -14.34
N SER A 353 13.64 -5.90 -15.13
CA SER A 353 12.92 -7.15 -15.34
C SER A 353 12.67 -7.36 -16.82
N GLY A 354 12.99 -8.56 -17.31
CA GLY A 354 12.59 -9.01 -18.65
C GLY A 354 12.28 -10.50 -18.65
N ALA A 355 11.62 -11.00 -19.69
CA ALA A 355 11.40 -12.43 -19.89
C ALA A 355 12.55 -13.09 -20.69
N PHE A 356 13.19 -12.33 -21.59
CA PHE A 356 14.36 -12.76 -22.38
C PHE A 356 14.10 -14.04 -23.22
N HIS A 357 12.88 -14.16 -23.76
CA HIS A 357 12.52 -15.25 -24.67
C HIS A 357 13.06 -15.03 -26.11
N SER A 358 13.05 -13.78 -26.57
CA SER A 358 13.40 -13.39 -27.96
C SER A 358 14.81 -12.80 -28.09
N CYS A 359 15.43 -12.40 -26.97
CA CYS A 359 16.74 -11.78 -26.89
C CYS A 359 17.44 -12.23 -25.61
N LYS A 360 18.76 -12.11 -25.55
CA LYS A 360 19.56 -12.43 -24.37
C LYS A 360 20.01 -11.13 -23.67
N PRO A 361 20.32 -11.16 -22.36
CA PRO A 361 20.92 -10.02 -21.68
C PRO A 361 22.27 -9.56 -22.27
N SER A 362 22.94 -10.40 -23.06
CA SER A 362 24.13 -10.06 -23.85
C SER A 362 23.89 -9.09 -24.99
N ASP A 363 22.63 -8.93 -25.41
CA ASP A 363 22.25 -8.21 -26.62
C ASP A 363 21.86 -6.74 -26.29
N MET A 364 21.79 -6.40 -25.00
CA MET A 364 21.69 -5.01 -24.50
C MET A 364 22.98 -4.23 -24.78
N LEU A 365 22.88 -2.89 -24.80
CA LEU A 365 24.05 -2.00 -24.87
C LEU A 365 25.10 -2.36 -23.79
N ALA A 366 26.37 -2.31 -24.16
CA ALA A 366 27.48 -2.76 -23.30
C ALA A 366 27.60 -1.90 -22.02
N GLU A 367 27.32 -0.60 -22.17
CA GLU A 367 27.19 0.39 -21.11
C GLU A 367 26.12 -0.04 -20.09
N LEU A 368 24.91 -0.36 -20.57
CA LEU A 368 23.78 -0.77 -19.74
C LEU A 368 24.06 -2.12 -19.06
N GLN A 369 24.70 -3.05 -19.74
CA GLN A 369 25.18 -4.30 -19.14
C GLN A 369 26.20 -4.07 -18.01
N GLY A 370 27.11 -3.11 -18.18
CA GLY A 370 28.09 -2.73 -17.15
C GLY A 370 27.46 -2.10 -15.90
N ARG A 371 26.32 -1.43 -16.05
CA ARG A 371 25.52 -0.91 -14.92
C ARG A 371 24.58 -1.95 -14.30
N LEU A 372 24.43 -3.13 -14.92
CA LEU A 372 23.59 -4.24 -14.47
C LEU A 372 24.43 -5.51 -14.09
N PRO A 373 25.23 -5.46 -13.00
CA PRO A 373 26.32 -6.42 -12.73
C PRO A 373 25.91 -7.82 -12.21
N ILE A 374 25.13 -7.95 -11.13
CA ILE A 374 24.66 -9.29 -10.68
C ILE A 374 23.49 -9.69 -11.58
N ARG A 375 23.22 -10.98 -11.77
CA ARG A 375 22.15 -11.45 -12.66
C ARG A 375 21.43 -12.60 -11.97
N VAL A 376 20.10 -12.61 -12.05
CA VAL A 376 19.28 -13.60 -11.35
C VAL A 376 18.15 -14.10 -12.25
N GLU A 377 18.16 -15.40 -12.46
CA GLU A 377 17.09 -16.14 -13.12
C GLU A 377 16.04 -16.59 -12.09
N LEU A 378 14.75 -16.40 -12.41
CA LEU A 378 13.65 -16.92 -11.59
C LEU A 378 13.21 -18.27 -12.14
N LYS A 379 12.85 -19.20 -11.24
CA LYS A 379 12.29 -20.49 -11.65
C LYS A 379 10.82 -20.36 -12.00
N ALA A 380 10.36 -21.05 -13.04
CA ALA A 380 8.95 -21.18 -13.35
C ALA A 380 8.19 -21.88 -12.21
N LEU A 381 7.05 -21.31 -11.81
CA LEU A 381 6.22 -21.81 -10.70
C LEU A 381 5.61 -23.17 -11.05
N GLN A 382 5.75 -24.12 -10.14
CA GLN A 382 5.09 -25.42 -10.22
C GLN A 382 3.73 -25.40 -9.53
N ARG A 383 2.94 -26.46 -9.74
CA ARG A 383 1.68 -26.72 -9.04
C ARG A 383 1.79 -26.57 -7.52
N GLU A 384 2.86 -27.08 -6.93
CA GLU A 384 3.12 -26.98 -5.49
C GLU A 384 3.39 -25.53 -5.07
N ASP A 385 4.15 -24.77 -5.86
CA ASP A 385 4.36 -23.34 -5.58
C ASP A 385 3.05 -22.56 -5.67
N LEU A 386 2.14 -22.90 -6.60
CA LEU A 386 0.82 -22.28 -6.69
C LEU A 386 -0.06 -22.62 -5.47
N TYR A 387 -0.06 -23.87 -4.99
CA TYR A 387 -0.75 -24.25 -3.75
C TYR A 387 -0.22 -23.47 -2.55
N ARG A 388 1.11 -23.37 -2.42
CA ARG A 388 1.79 -22.58 -1.39
C ARG A 388 1.45 -21.08 -1.49
N ILE A 389 1.33 -20.51 -2.69
CA ILE A 389 0.90 -19.11 -2.89
C ILE A 389 -0.53 -18.85 -2.36
N LEU A 390 -1.39 -19.87 -2.35
CA LEU A 390 -2.74 -19.77 -1.79
C LEU A 390 -2.81 -19.92 -0.28
N THR A 391 -1.74 -20.39 0.38
CA THR A 391 -1.77 -20.78 1.80
C THR A 391 -0.74 -20.04 2.67
N GLU A 392 0.52 -19.95 2.24
CA GLU A 392 1.63 -19.40 3.04
C GLU A 392 1.62 -17.87 3.19
N PRO A 393 1.32 -17.05 2.15
CA PRO A 393 1.40 -15.59 2.30
C PRO A 393 0.36 -15.03 3.30
N GLU A 394 0.79 -14.10 4.17
CA GLU A 394 -0.03 -13.55 5.26
C GLU A 394 -1.40 -13.01 4.81
N ILE A 395 -1.46 -12.44 3.60
CA ILE A 395 -2.65 -11.94 2.90
C ILE A 395 -2.71 -12.58 1.51
N ASN A 396 -2.78 -13.91 1.48
CA ASN A 396 -2.99 -14.68 0.25
C ASN A 396 -4.37 -14.40 -0.40
N MET A 397 -4.55 -14.92 -1.61
CA MET A 397 -5.70 -14.62 -2.47
C MET A 397 -7.02 -15.18 -1.94
N LEU A 398 -6.99 -16.31 -1.23
CA LEU A 398 -8.17 -16.90 -0.60
C LEU A 398 -8.61 -16.03 0.57
N LYS A 399 -7.68 -15.66 1.46
CA LYS A 399 -7.94 -14.78 2.60
C LYS A 399 -8.47 -13.41 2.17
N GLN A 400 -8.01 -12.87 1.04
CA GLN A 400 -8.59 -11.65 0.44
C GLN A 400 -10.08 -11.84 0.05
N GLN A 401 -10.45 -12.97 -0.54
CA GLN A 401 -11.85 -13.26 -0.89
C GLN A 401 -12.73 -13.53 0.35
N GLN A 402 -12.18 -14.19 1.37
CA GLN A 402 -12.85 -14.41 2.65
C GLN A 402 -13.17 -13.07 3.33
N LEU A 403 -12.17 -12.20 3.49
CA LEU A 403 -12.34 -10.86 4.06
C LEU A 403 -13.29 -9.98 3.24
N LEU A 404 -13.28 -10.09 1.90
CA LEU A 404 -14.22 -9.37 1.02
C LEU A 404 -15.68 -9.76 1.30
N LEU A 405 -15.96 -11.05 1.40
CA LEU A 405 -17.31 -11.57 1.65
C LEU A 405 -17.77 -11.35 3.09
N GLU A 406 -16.84 -11.34 4.05
CA GLU A 406 -17.10 -10.97 5.44
C GLU A 406 -17.64 -9.53 5.56
N THR A 407 -17.27 -8.61 4.67
CA THR A 407 -17.85 -7.24 4.65
C THR A 407 -19.34 -7.20 4.29
N GLU A 408 -19.87 -8.25 3.64
CA GLU A 408 -21.29 -8.44 3.37
C GLU A 408 -21.92 -9.49 4.33
N GLY A 409 -21.18 -9.88 5.38
CA GLY A 409 -21.63 -10.79 6.44
C GLY A 409 -21.57 -12.28 6.10
N VAL A 410 -20.86 -12.69 5.04
CA VAL A 410 -20.79 -14.08 4.58
C VAL A 410 -19.45 -14.71 4.98
N GLU A 411 -19.46 -15.82 5.73
CA GLU A 411 -18.25 -16.55 6.08
C GLU A 411 -17.89 -17.55 4.97
N LEU A 412 -16.84 -17.28 4.20
CA LEU A 412 -16.34 -18.22 3.18
C LEU A 412 -15.20 -19.10 3.72
N ILE A 413 -15.27 -20.41 3.49
CA ILE A 413 -14.22 -21.38 3.81
C ILE A 413 -13.85 -22.19 2.57
N PHE A 414 -12.55 -22.31 2.31
CA PHE A 414 -12.01 -23.26 1.33
C PHE A 414 -11.51 -24.51 2.05
N THR A 415 -11.88 -25.70 1.59
CA THR A 415 -11.29 -26.95 2.08
C THR A 415 -9.90 -27.17 1.49
N GLU A 416 -9.05 -27.93 2.19
CA GLU A 416 -7.68 -28.25 1.74
C GLU A 416 -7.64 -28.89 0.33
N ASP A 417 -8.57 -29.78 0.04
CA ASP A 417 -8.74 -30.41 -1.27
C ASP A 417 -9.21 -29.42 -2.36
N ALA A 418 -10.02 -28.40 -2.01
CA ALA A 418 -10.38 -27.33 -2.91
C ALA A 418 -9.17 -26.45 -3.25
N VAL A 419 -8.35 -26.09 -2.26
CA VAL A 419 -7.13 -25.27 -2.47
C VAL A 419 -6.12 -25.99 -3.37
N ARG A 420 -5.93 -27.31 -3.16
CA ARG A 420 -5.12 -28.14 -4.06
C ARG A 420 -5.70 -28.20 -5.47
N GLU A 421 -7.03 -28.29 -5.62
CA GLU A 421 -7.64 -28.33 -6.94
C GLU A 421 -7.53 -26.99 -7.68
N LEU A 422 -7.70 -25.85 -7.00
CA LEU A 422 -7.44 -24.52 -7.57
C LEU A 422 -6.01 -24.42 -8.13
N ALA A 423 -5.01 -24.90 -7.38
CA ALA A 423 -3.61 -24.94 -7.82
C ALA A 423 -3.36 -25.95 -8.96
N ASN A 424 -4.02 -27.12 -8.93
CA ASN A 424 -3.98 -28.11 -10.01
C ASN A 424 -4.45 -27.49 -11.33
N VAL A 425 -5.63 -26.88 -11.30
CA VAL A 425 -6.30 -26.32 -12.49
C VAL A 425 -5.54 -25.11 -13.03
N ALA A 426 -5.08 -24.20 -12.17
CA ALA A 426 -4.25 -23.08 -12.62
C ALA A 426 -2.92 -23.55 -13.27
N ALA A 427 -2.29 -24.61 -12.75
CA ALA A 427 -1.11 -25.22 -13.36
C ALA A 427 -1.41 -25.91 -14.70
N GLU A 428 -2.60 -26.49 -14.86
CA GLU A 428 -3.03 -27.17 -16.10
C GLU A 428 -3.39 -26.17 -17.21
N VAL A 429 -4.12 -25.10 -16.88
CA VAL A 429 -4.41 -24.02 -17.83
C VAL A 429 -3.12 -23.32 -18.28
N ASN A 430 -2.17 -23.08 -17.38
CA ASN A 430 -0.84 -22.53 -17.73
C ASN A 430 0.05 -23.48 -18.57
N ARG A 431 -0.33 -24.76 -18.74
CA ARG A 431 0.34 -25.70 -19.67
C ARG A 431 -0.40 -25.82 -21.00
N SER A 432 -1.72 -25.59 -21.01
CA SER A 432 -2.58 -25.74 -22.19
C SER A 432 -2.75 -24.43 -22.98
N LEU A 433 -2.55 -23.29 -22.33
CA LEU A 433 -2.58 -21.93 -22.87
C LEU A 433 -1.29 -21.17 -22.51
N ASP A 434 -1.27 -19.87 -22.78
CA ASP A 434 -0.21 -18.97 -22.35
C ASP A 434 0.00 -19.01 -20.83
N ASN A 435 1.26 -19.26 -20.44
CA ASN A 435 1.68 -19.34 -19.05
C ASN A 435 1.84 -17.95 -18.44
N ILE A 436 0.78 -17.42 -17.84
CA ILE A 436 0.77 -16.15 -17.10
C ILE A 436 1.23 -16.31 -15.63
N GLY A 437 1.77 -17.48 -15.27
CA GLY A 437 2.25 -17.80 -13.93
C GLY A 437 1.17 -17.70 -12.86
N ALA A 438 1.52 -17.14 -11.70
CA ALA A 438 0.61 -16.99 -10.56
C ALA A 438 -0.64 -16.14 -10.85
N ARG A 439 -0.63 -15.28 -11.89
CA ARG A 439 -1.81 -14.47 -12.26
C ARG A 439 -3.02 -15.34 -12.60
N ARG A 440 -2.80 -16.57 -13.09
CA ARG A 440 -3.85 -17.56 -13.39
C ARG A 440 -4.68 -17.95 -12.16
N LEU A 441 -4.13 -17.82 -10.96
CA LEU A 441 -4.89 -18.06 -9.72
C LEU A 441 -6.00 -17.02 -9.52
N HIS A 442 -5.85 -15.78 -10.00
CA HIS A 442 -6.88 -14.75 -9.82
C HIS A 442 -8.13 -15.14 -10.61
N THR A 443 -7.98 -15.42 -11.90
CA THR A 443 -9.07 -15.78 -12.80
C THR A 443 -9.75 -17.09 -12.40
N VAL A 444 -8.98 -18.10 -11.98
CA VAL A 444 -9.55 -19.37 -11.48
C VAL A 444 -10.33 -19.17 -10.18
N ILE A 445 -9.83 -18.41 -9.21
CA ILE A 445 -10.53 -18.15 -7.95
C ILE A 445 -11.79 -17.30 -8.17
N GLU A 446 -11.67 -16.21 -8.94
CA GLU A 446 -12.77 -15.29 -9.23
C GLU A 446 -13.96 -16.03 -9.85
N ARG A 447 -13.71 -16.95 -10.79
CA ARG A 447 -14.74 -17.81 -11.38
C ARG A 447 -15.40 -18.78 -10.38
N VAL A 448 -14.65 -19.30 -9.40
CA VAL A 448 -15.20 -20.19 -8.38
C VAL A 448 -16.09 -19.44 -7.39
N VAL A 449 -15.75 -18.19 -7.06
CA VAL A 449 -16.53 -17.35 -6.13
C VAL A 449 -17.56 -16.45 -6.81
N GLU A 450 -17.68 -16.45 -8.14
CA GLU A 450 -18.55 -15.55 -8.92
C GLU A 450 -20.02 -15.59 -8.45
N ASP A 451 -20.65 -16.77 -8.47
CA ASP A 451 -22.03 -16.99 -8.01
C ASP A 451 -22.24 -16.52 -6.55
N ILE A 452 -21.23 -16.74 -5.72
CA ILE A 452 -21.24 -16.42 -4.29
C ILE A 452 -21.12 -14.90 -4.10
N SER A 453 -20.24 -14.24 -4.84
CA SER A 453 -20.04 -12.79 -4.77
C SER A 453 -21.20 -11.99 -5.37
N PHE A 454 -21.96 -12.58 -6.29
CA PHE A 454 -23.21 -12.02 -6.79
C PHE A 454 -24.35 -12.13 -5.76
N SER A 455 -24.50 -13.30 -5.14
CA SER A 455 -25.57 -13.56 -4.14
C SER A 455 -25.24 -13.10 -2.71
N ALA A 456 -24.01 -12.67 -2.42
CA ALA A 456 -23.54 -12.35 -1.07
C ALA A 456 -24.45 -11.40 -0.25
N PRO A 457 -25.00 -10.29 -0.79
CA PRO A 457 -25.82 -9.37 -0.01
C PRO A 457 -27.13 -9.98 0.51
N GLU A 458 -27.63 -11.03 -0.15
CA GLU A 458 -28.87 -11.73 0.21
C GLU A 458 -28.62 -12.86 1.22
N ARG A 459 -27.35 -13.14 1.54
CA ARG A 459 -26.88 -14.33 2.29
C ARG A 459 -26.14 -14.00 3.57
N ALA A 460 -26.30 -12.77 4.08
CA ALA A 460 -25.65 -12.30 5.30
C ALA A 460 -25.96 -13.23 6.49
N GLY A 461 -24.90 -13.72 7.16
CA GLY A 461 -24.97 -14.71 8.23
C GLY A 461 -24.79 -16.16 7.78
N GLU A 462 -24.72 -16.45 6.47
CA GLU A 462 -24.42 -17.79 5.97
C GLU A 462 -22.92 -18.14 6.04
N LYS A 463 -22.65 -19.43 6.26
CA LYS A 463 -21.32 -20.06 6.20
C LYS A 463 -21.23 -20.93 4.96
N LEU A 464 -20.35 -20.57 4.03
CA LEU A 464 -20.21 -21.21 2.72
C LEU A 464 -18.90 -21.98 2.63
N ILE A 465 -18.98 -23.26 2.33
CA ILE A 465 -17.82 -24.15 2.19
C ILE A 465 -17.63 -24.43 0.70
N ILE A 466 -16.44 -24.13 0.19
CA ILE A 466 -16.00 -24.51 -1.15
C ILE A 466 -15.15 -25.78 -1.00
N ASP A 467 -15.67 -26.87 -1.56
CA ASP A 467 -14.98 -28.15 -1.71
C ASP A 467 -14.41 -28.33 -3.12
N LYS A 468 -13.68 -29.43 -3.33
CA LYS A 468 -13.14 -29.81 -4.63
C LYS A 468 -14.21 -30.02 -5.71
N GLU A 469 -15.42 -30.44 -5.37
CA GLU A 469 -16.49 -30.65 -6.35
C GLU A 469 -17.05 -29.32 -6.87
N LYS A 470 -17.23 -28.32 -5.99
CA LYS A 470 -17.62 -26.96 -6.37
C LYS A 470 -16.55 -26.30 -7.24
N VAL A 471 -15.25 -26.47 -6.93
CA VAL A 471 -14.15 -26.00 -7.81
C VAL A 471 -14.25 -26.66 -9.18
N ARG A 472 -14.38 -28.00 -9.26
CA ARG A 472 -14.52 -28.72 -10.52
C ARG A 472 -15.77 -28.34 -11.30
N LYS A 473 -16.88 -28.07 -10.64
CA LYS A 473 -18.13 -27.66 -11.28
C LYS A 473 -18.03 -26.24 -11.86
N SER A 474 -17.44 -25.30 -11.13
CA SER A 474 -17.28 -23.91 -11.60
C SER A 474 -16.21 -23.74 -12.69
N VAL A 475 -15.21 -24.63 -12.76
CA VAL A 475 -14.07 -24.54 -13.71
C VAL A 475 -14.06 -25.68 -14.74
N GLY A 476 -14.96 -26.65 -14.66
CA GLY A 476 -15.02 -27.79 -15.59
C GLY A 476 -15.30 -27.37 -17.04
N ASP A 477 -16.16 -26.38 -17.23
CA ASP A 477 -16.44 -25.79 -18.55
C ASP A 477 -15.20 -25.08 -19.14
N LEU A 478 -14.36 -24.48 -18.28
CA LEU A 478 -13.13 -23.79 -18.67
C LEU A 478 -12.02 -24.74 -19.14
N LEU A 479 -12.07 -26.04 -18.85
CA LEU A 479 -11.07 -27.00 -19.33
C LEU A 479 -11.39 -27.56 -20.74
N ASN A 480 -12.54 -27.21 -21.32
CA ASN A 480 -12.94 -27.67 -22.64
C ASN A 480 -12.24 -26.89 -23.77
N LYS A 481 -11.46 -27.60 -24.60
CA LYS A 481 -10.56 -27.08 -25.65
C LYS A 481 -11.18 -26.11 -26.66
N MET A 482 -12.51 -26.09 -26.84
CA MET A 482 -13.19 -25.27 -27.85
C MET A 482 -13.59 -23.87 -27.36
N ASP A 483 -13.65 -23.63 -26.04
CA ASP A 483 -13.98 -22.31 -25.48
C ASP A 483 -12.79 -21.62 -24.81
N LEU A 484 -11.73 -22.36 -24.47
CA LEU A 484 -10.45 -21.83 -23.95
C LEU A 484 -9.83 -20.71 -24.81
N SER A 485 -10.13 -20.63 -26.10
CA SER A 485 -9.68 -19.56 -27.01
C SER A 485 -10.65 -18.37 -27.12
N LYS A 486 -11.89 -18.51 -26.63
CA LYS A 486 -12.89 -17.42 -26.55
C LYS A 486 -12.88 -16.74 -25.18
N PHE A 487 -12.50 -17.47 -24.13
CA PHE A 487 -12.34 -16.91 -22.80
C PHE A 487 -11.03 -16.12 -22.70
N VAL A 488 -11.15 -14.80 -22.72
CA VAL A 488 -10.07 -13.87 -22.34
C VAL A 488 -9.81 -14.02 -20.84
N LEU A 489 -8.76 -14.76 -20.47
CA LEU A 489 -8.27 -14.98 -19.09
C LEU A 489 -6.79 -14.63 -18.92
#